data_AF-A0A9R1C3B8-F1
#
_entry.id   AF-A0A9R1C3B8-F1
#
_cell.length_a   1.000
_cell.length_b   1.000
_cell.length_c   1.000
_cell.angle_alpha   90.00
_cell.angle_beta   90.00
_cell.angle_gamma   90.00
#
_symmetry.space_group_name_H-M   'P 1'
#
loop_
_entity.id
_entity.type
_entity.pdbx_description
1 polymer ?
#
loop_
_entity_poly.entity_id
_entity_poly.type
_entity_poly.pdbx_seq_one_letter_code
_entity_poly.pdbx_strand_id
1 'polypeptide(L)'
;MWASTHNGTLAGKMSAVVDALHACQQAPANGGTGYLSAFPAEFFDRFEAIQPVWAPYYTIHKIMQGLLDQYTVAGNGKALAMVVAMAGYFGERVRSVIQRHSIERHWTSLNEETGGMNDVLYQLYAITHDQRHLVLAHLFDKPCFLGLLAVQADSLSDFHANTHIPIVVGGQMRYEVTGDPLYKEIATFFMDVVNSSHTYATGGTSVSEFWFDPKRLAETLTTENEESCTTYNMLKVIYIIIF
;
A
#
# COMPACT_ATOMS: atom_id res chain seq x y z
N MET A 1 0.85 -6.53 -18.46
CA MET A 1 0.30 -6.61 -19.84
C MET A 1 1.38 -6.54 -20.92
N TRP A 2 2.22 -5.49 -20.99
CA TRP A 2 3.29 -5.42 -22.00
C TRP A 2 4.27 -6.61 -21.91
N ALA A 3 4.81 -6.94 -20.73
CA ALA A 3 5.76 -8.05 -20.60
C ALA A 3 5.19 -9.42 -21.02
N SER A 4 3.87 -9.62 -20.94
CA SER A 4 3.22 -10.87 -21.36
C SER A 4 2.93 -10.95 -22.86
N THR A 5 2.96 -9.81 -23.56
CA THR A 5 2.51 -9.72 -24.97
C THR A 5 3.56 -9.14 -25.91
N HIS A 6 4.57 -8.45 -25.37
CA HIS A 6 5.58 -7.67 -26.08
C HIS A 6 4.99 -6.70 -27.13
N ASN A 7 3.76 -6.23 -26.92
CA ASN A 7 3.07 -5.36 -27.88
C ASN A 7 3.72 -3.95 -27.90
N GLY A 8 4.29 -3.58 -29.05
CA GLY A 8 4.98 -2.30 -29.23
C GLY A 8 4.08 -1.07 -29.03
N THR A 9 2.78 -1.15 -29.35
CA THR A 9 1.82 -0.07 -29.09
C THR A 9 1.64 0.16 -27.59
N LEU A 10 1.63 -0.91 -26.79
CA LEU A 10 1.59 -0.79 -25.33
C LEU A 10 2.87 -0.17 -24.79
N ALA A 11 4.03 -0.57 -25.32
CA ALA A 11 5.33 0.01 -24.95
C ALA A 11 5.36 1.54 -25.19
N GLY A 12 4.86 1.98 -26.35
CA GLY A 12 4.75 3.41 -26.67
C GLY A 12 3.82 4.15 -25.71
N LYS A 13 2.62 3.60 -25.44
CA LYS A 13 1.64 4.23 -24.54
C LYS A 13 2.14 4.33 -23.10
N MET A 14 2.71 3.26 -22.54
CA MET A 14 3.20 3.28 -21.16
C MET A 14 4.37 4.27 -21.00
N SER A 15 5.27 4.34 -21.98
CA SER A 15 6.38 5.31 -21.98
C SER A 15 5.87 6.74 -22.05
N ALA A 16 4.89 7.02 -22.93
CA ALA A 16 4.28 8.34 -23.05
C ALA A 16 3.59 8.80 -21.75
N VAL A 17 2.93 7.88 -21.03
CA VAL A 17 2.35 8.19 -19.71
C VAL A 17 3.43 8.55 -18.70
N VAL A 18 4.52 7.78 -18.62
CA VAL A 18 5.66 8.10 -17.74
C VAL A 18 6.25 9.46 -18.09
N ASP A 19 6.41 9.79 -19.36
CA ASP A 19 6.94 11.07 -19.80
C ASP A 19 6.04 12.25 -19.41
N ALA A 20 4.72 12.09 -19.54
CA ALA A 20 3.75 13.10 -19.10
C ALA A 20 3.79 13.28 -17.57
N LEU A 21 3.80 12.19 -16.81
CA LEU A 21 3.90 12.23 -15.35
C LEU A 21 5.23 12.85 -14.89
N HIS A 22 6.33 12.55 -15.58
CA HIS A 22 7.63 13.17 -15.32
C HIS A 22 7.57 14.68 -15.54
N ALA A 23 6.99 15.13 -16.66
CA ALA A 23 6.80 16.56 -16.92
C ALA A 23 5.97 17.24 -15.81
N CYS A 24 4.92 16.58 -15.30
CA CYS A 24 4.16 17.08 -14.16
C CYS A 24 4.99 17.15 -12.88
N GLN A 25 5.76 16.11 -12.54
CA GLN A 25 6.61 16.09 -11.34
C GLN A 25 7.68 17.20 -11.38
N GLN A 26 8.21 17.50 -12.57
CA GLN A 26 9.22 18.54 -12.79
C GLN A 26 8.65 19.95 -12.97
N ALA A 27 7.32 20.10 -13.04
CA ALA A 27 6.69 21.40 -13.26
C ALA A 27 7.05 22.38 -12.11
N PRO A 28 7.29 23.67 -12.40
CA PRO A 28 7.67 24.66 -11.37
C PRO A 28 6.70 24.74 -10.18
N ALA A 29 5.40 24.51 -10.42
CA ALA A 29 4.37 24.46 -9.37
C ALA A 29 4.61 23.32 -8.35
N ASN A 30 5.29 22.24 -8.76
CA ASN A 30 5.68 21.11 -7.92
C ASN A 30 7.17 21.20 -7.49
N GLY A 31 7.86 22.25 -7.94
CA GLY A 31 9.20 22.64 -7.51
C GLY A 31 10.32 21.62 -7.77
N GLY A 32 10.08 20.59 -8.61
CA GLY A 32 11.02 19.47 -8.78
C GLY A 32 11.30 18.70 -7.48
N THR A 33 10.40 18.82 -6.49
CA THR A 33 10.61 18.34 -5.12
C THR A 33 10.36 16.85 -4.93
N GLY A 34 9.91 16.16 -5.98
CA GLY A 34 9.45 14.77 -5.94
C GLY A 34 7.94 14.62 -5.81
N TYR A 35 7.19 15.70 -5.55
CA TYR A 35 5.72 15.68 -5.50
C TYR A 35 5.08 15.31 -6.84
N LEU A 36 4.16 14.35 -6.81
CA LEU A 36 3.36 13.96 -7.97
C LEU A 36 1.99 13.43 -7.54
N SER A 37 0.95 14.21 -7.82
CA SER A 37 -0.45 13.79 -7.73
C SER A 37 -1.33 14.69 -8.61
N ALA A 38 -2.62 14.38 -8.70
CA ALA A 38 -3.61 15.20 -9.40
C ALA A 38 -4.36 16.19 -8.49
N PHE A 39 -3.90 16.36 -7.24
CA PHE A 39 -4.52 17.23 -6.23
C PHE A 39 -3.43 18.07 -5.52
N PRO A 40 -3.76 19.14 -4.79
CA PRO A 40 -2.76 19.95 -4.09
C PRO A 40 -2.19 19.24 -2.85
N ALA A 41 -0.98 19.62 -2.44
CA ALA A 41 -0.31 19.03 -1.27
C ALA A 41 -1.08 19.24 0.06
N GLU A 42 -2.02 20.20 0.08
CA GLU A 42 -2.93 20.48 1.20
C GLU A 42 -3.77 19.26 1.64
N PHE A 43 -3.99 18.29 0.75
CA PHE A 43 -4.66 17.04 1.12
C PHE A 43 -3.81 16.21 2.08
N PHE A 44 -2.48 16.20 1.90
CA PHE A 44 -1.57 15.58 2.84
C PHE A 44 -1.47 16.36 4.14
N ASP A 45 -1.54 17.70 4.08
CA ASP A 45 -1.58 18.53 5.29
C ASP A 45 -2.80 18.18 6.16
N ARG A 46 -3.98 17.99 5.54
CA ARG A 46 -5.20 17.53 6.23
C ARG A 46 -5.06 16.12 6.79
N PHE A 47 -4.55 15.18 6.00
CA PHE A 47 -4.31 13.80 6.45
C PHE A 47 -3.43 13.77 7.70
N GLU A 48 -2.29 14.45 7.64
CA GLU A 48 -1.28 14.51 8.70
C GLU A 48 -1.80 15.29 9.93
N ALA A 49 -2.71 16.24 9.71
CA ALA A 49 -3.46 16.94 10.75
C ALA A 49 -4.68 16.15 11.30
N ILE A 50 -4.92 14.92 10.82
CA ILE A 50 -6.07 14.07 11.20
C ILE A 50 -7.37 14.84 11.01
N GLN A 51 -7.47 15.51 9.87
CA GLN A 51 -8.68 16.16 9.40
C GLN A 51 -9.30 15.31 8.29
N PRO A 52 -10.64 15.31 8.13
CA PRO A 52 -11.29 14.57 7.07
C PRO A 52 -10.66 14.91 5.72
N VAL A 53 -10.26 13.92 4.93
CA VAL A 53 -9.74 14.04 3.56
C VAL A 53 -9.79 12.66 2.93
N TRP A 54 -9.98 12.57 1.62
CA TRP A 54 -10.12 11.27 0.97
C TRP A 54 -8.77 10.68 0.55
N ALA A 55 -8.25 9.73 1.35
CA ALA A 55 -7.19 8.79 1.02
C ALA A 55 -6.03 9.29 0.10
N PRO A 56 -5.33 10.39 0.45
CA PRO A 56 -4.26 10.93 -0.40
C PRO A 56 -3.05 10.00 -0.49
N TYR A 57 -2.69 9.30 0.60
CA TYR A 57 -1.61 8.30 0.62
C TYR A 57 -1.94 7.06 -0.21
N TYR A 58 -3.20 6.59 -0.21
CA TYR A 58 -3.64 5.54 -1.13
C TYR A 58 -3.40 5.92 -2.60
N THR A 59 -3.71 7.16 -2.97
CA THR A 59 -3.59 7.63 -4.36
C THR A 59 -2.13 7.61 -4.81
N ILE A 60 -1.21 8.14 -4.00
CA ILE A 60 0.21 8.13 -4.36
C ILE A 60 0.81 6.73 -4.31
N HIS A 61 0.31 5.83 -3.47
CA HIS A 61 0.71 4.42 -3.53
C HIS A 61 0.47 3.85 -4.92
N LYS A 62 -0.66 4.13 -5.58
CA LYS A 62 -0.93 3.63 -6.93
C LYS A 62 0.03 4.21 -7.96
N ILE A 63 0.37 5.49 -7.84
CA ILE A 63 1.33 6.15 -8.70
C ILE A 63 2.73 5.53 -8.50
N MET A 64 3.16 5.39 -7.24
CA MET A 64 4.46 4.83 -6.87
C MET A 64 4.60 3.38 -7.34
N GLN A 65 3.59 2.53 -7.10
CA GLN A 65 3.61 1.14 -7.56
C GLN A 65 3.65 1.09 -9.10
N GLY A 66 2.84 1.91 -9.78
CA GLY A 66 2.85 1.98 -11.24
C GLY A 66 4.22 2.38 -11.80
N LEU A 67 4.89 3.37 -11.20
CA LEU A 67 6.24 3.79 -11.58
C LEU A 67 7.30 2.71 -11.28
N LEU A 68 7.17 2.03 -10.14
CA LEU A 68 8.06 0.93 -9.80
C LEU A 68 7.91 -0.23 -10.78
N ASP A 69 6.68 -0.57 -11.16
CA ASP A 69 6.37 -1.60 -12.16
C ASP A 69 6.94 -1.26 -13.54
N GLN A 70 6.95 0.02 -13.94
CA GLN A 70 7.62 0.44 -15.18
C GLN A 70 9.12 0.10 -15.17
N TYR A 71 9.76 0.18 -14.00
CA TYR A 71 11.16 -0.20 -13.85
C TYR A 71 11.35 -1.71 -13.75
N THR A 72 10.64 -2.39 -12.84
CA THR A 72 10.84 -3.82 -12.58
C THR A 72 10.42 -4.69 -13.76
N VAL A 73 9.36 -4.30 -14.47
CA VAL A 73 8.83 -5.07 -15.61
C VAL A 73 9.51 -4.66 -16.91
N ALA A 74 9.77 -3.37 -17.13
CA ALA A 74 10.19 -2.84 -18.44
C ALA A 74 11.53 -2.08 -18.44
N GLY A 75 12.26 -2.05 -17.33
CA GLY A 75 13.59 -1.44 -17.26
C GLY A 75 13.59 0.09 -17.39
N ASN A 76 12.45 0.76 -17.16
CA ASN A 76 12.35 2.20 -17.31
C ASN A 76 13.04 2.95 -16.15
N GLY A 77 14.32 3.30 -16.31
CA GLY A 77 15.10 4.02 -15.30
C GLY A 77 14.58 5.41 -14.96
N LYS A 78 13.83 6.07 -15.86
CA LYS A 78 13.17 7.36 -15.58
C LYS A 78 12.08 7.17 -14.53
N ALA A 79 11.27 6.12 -14.67
CA ALA A 79 10.22 5.82 -13.71
C ALA A 79 10.80 5.48 -12.32
N LEU A 80 11.93 4.75 -12.27
CA LEU A 80 12.65 4.52 -11.00
C LEU A 80 13.09 5.84 -10.34
N ALA A 81 13.71 6.75 -11.10
CA ALA A 81 14.13 8.04 -10.56
C ALA A 81 12.94 8.86 -10.01
N MET A 82 11.78 8.80 -10.68
CA MET A 82 10.57 9.47 -10.23
C MET A 82 10.04 8.90 -8.90
N VAL A 83 9.96 7.58 -8.76
CA VAL A 83 9.47 6.96 -7.51
C VAL A 83 10.43 7.16 -6.34
N VAL A 84 11.75 7.17 -6.60
CA VAL A 84 12.76 7.56 -5.59
C VAL A 84 12.56 9.00 -5.14
N ALA A 85 12.31 9.92 -6.07
CA ALA A 85 12.02 11.31 -5.73
C ALA A 85 10.72 11.45 -4.92
N MET A 86 9.67 10.69 -5.26
CA MET A 86 8.43 10.63 -4.47
C MET A 86 8.69 10.12 -3.04
N ALA A 87 9.44 9.02 -2.90
CA ALA A 87 9.80 8.48 -1.59
C ALA A 87 10.58 9.50 -0.74
N GLY A 88 11.50 10.25 -1.35
CA GLY A 88 12.19 11.36 -0.69
C GLY A 88 11.25 12.47 -0.21
N TYR A 89 10.33 12.90 -1.07
CA TYR A 89 9.34 13.94 -0.73
C TYR A 89 8.44 13.51 0.44
N PHE A 90 7.80 12.35 0.35
CA PHE A 90 6.88 11.88 1.39
C PHE A 90 7.61 11.44 2.66
N GLY A 91 8.86 10.96 2.55
CA GLY A 91 9.71 10.71 3.70
C GLY A 91 10.00 11.96 4.52
N GLU A 92 10.26 13.09 3.86
CA GLU A 92 10.45 14.37 4.53
C GLU A 92 9.17 14.85 5.23
N ARG A 93 7.99 14.64 4.62
CA ARG A 93 6.70 14.97 5.24
C ARG A 93 6.47 14.16 6.51
N VAL A 94 6.61 12.83 6.44
CA VAL A 94 6.48 11.95 7.60
C VAL A 94 7.46 12.35 8.70
N ARG A 95 8.73 12.62 8.35
CA ARG A 95 9.74 13.10 9.31
C ARG A 95 9.31 14.40 10.00
N SER A 96 8.78 15.36 9.22
CA SER A 96 8.28 16.64 9.74
C SER A 96 7.12 16.46 10.72
N VAL A 97 6.17 15.57 10.42
CA VAL A 97 5.04 15.24 11.33
C VAL A 97 5.56 14.67 12.64
N ILE A 98 6.48 13.70 12.58
CA ILE A 98 7.05 13.05 13.77
C ILE A 98 7.81 14.06 14.62
N GLN A 99 8.60 14.94 14.00
CA GLN A 99 9.37 15.95 14.71
C GLN A 99 8.50 17.03 15.36
N ARG A 100 7.41 17.44 14.72
CA ARG A 100 6.51 18.48 15.25
C ARG A 100 5.52 17.94 16.27
N HIS A 101 5.18 16.66 16.18
CA HIS A 101 4.16 16.03 17.02
C HIS A 101 4.71 14.80 17.74
N SER A 102 4.62 13.63 17.12
CA SER A 102 5.19 12.38 17.63
C SER A 102 5.06 11.26 16.58
N ILE A 103 5.65 10.09 16.85
CA ILE A 103 5.45 8.91 16.01
C ILE A 103 4.04 8.34 16.14
N GLU A 104 3.45 8.40 17.34
CA GLU A 104 2.07 7.99 17.59
C GLU A 104 1.09 8.87 16.82
N ARG A 105 1.38 10.17 16.69
CA ARG A 105 0.58 11.08 15.85
C ARG A 105 0.58 10.63 14.40
N HIS A 106 1.75 10.29 13.85
CA HIS A 106 1.88 9.75 12.50
C HIS A 106 1.06 8.46 12.35
N TRP A 107 1.23 7.47 13.23
CA TRP A 107 0.45 6.23 13.15
C TRP A 107 -1.06 6.41 13.34
N THR A 108 -1.48 7.40 14.13
CA THR A 108 -2.91 7.76 14.26
C THR A 108 -3.45 8.29 12.93
N SER A 109 -2.66 9.06 12.17
CA SER A 109 -3.08 9.54 10.84
C SER A 109 -3.30 8.40 9.84
N LEU A 110 -2.59 7.27 9.98
CA LEU A 110 -2.77 6.07 9.16
C LEU A 110 -4.09 5.32 9.43
N ASN A 111 -4.98 5.84 10.28
CA ASN A 111 -6.37 5.39 10.34
C ASN A 111 -7.17 5.80 9.10
N GLU A 112 -6.71 6.80 8.37
CA GLU A 112 -7.13 7.06 6.99
C GLU A 112 -6.36 6.14 6.02
N GLU A 113 -6.97 5.81 4.88
CA GLU A 113 -6.44 4.78 3.98
C GLU A 113 -5.12 5.21 3.31
N THR A 114 -4.09 4.36 3.44
CA THR A 114 -2.79 4.55 2.79
C THR A 114 -2.52 3.56 1.67
N GLY A 115 -3.38 2.56 1.47
CA GLY A 115 -3.06 1.39 0.65
C GLY A 115 -1.75 0.73 1.09
N GLY A 116 -1.03 0.11 0.15
CA GLY A 116 0.26 -0.57 0.38
C GLY A 116 1.45 0.37 0.29
N MET A 117 1.41 1.53 0.97
CA MET A 117 2.59 2.41 1.04
C MET A 117 3.80 1.69 1.66
N ASN A 118 3.60 0.85 2.68
CA ASN A 118 4.67 0.03 3.23
C ASN A 118 5.21 -0.97 2.18
N ASP A 119 4.34 -1.67 1.46
CA ASP A 119 4.69 -2.63 0.38
C ASP A 119 5.61 -1.99 -0.67
N VAL A 120 5.15 -0.91 -1.33
CA VAL A 120 5.92 -0.28 -2.42
C VAL A 120 7.27 0.28 -1.94
N LEU A 121 7.35 0.75 -0.69
CA LEU A 121 8.60 1.27 -0.12
C LEU A 121 9.58 0.16 0.27
N TYR A 122 9.10 -1.00 0.75
CA TYR A 122 9.96 -2.17 0.95
C TYR A 122 10.47 -2.73 -0.38
N GLN A 123 9.63 -2.81 -1.41
CA GLN A 123 10.08 -3.16 -2.77
C GLN A 123 11.13 -2.18 -3.30
N LEU A 124 10.92 -0.87 -3.09
CA LEU A 124 11.89 0.15 -3.49
C LEU A 124 13.22 0.00 -2.74
N TYR A 125 13.19 -0.34 -1.44
CA TYR A 125 14.38 -0.68 -0.67
C TYR A 125 15.11 -1.89 -1.27
N ALA A 126 14.40 -2.95 -1.64
CA ALA A 126 15.00 -4.14 -2.25
C ALA A 126 15.79 -3.83 -3.53
N ILE A 127 15.33 -2.82 -4.30
CA ILE A 127 15.96 -2.39 -5.56
C ILE A 127 17.14 -1.43 -5.33
N THR A 128 16.99 -0.49 -4.39
CA THR A 128 17.92 0.63 -4.22
C THR A 128 18.94 0.41 -3.11
N HIS A 129 18.65 -0.48 -2.16
CA HIS A 129 19.36 -0.68 -0.89
C HIS A 129 19.52 0.58 -0.03
N ASP A 130 18.74 1.63 -0.29
CA ASP A 130 18.76 2.86 0.48
C ASP A 130 17.93 2.67 1.77
N GLN A 131 18.61 2.71 2.91
CA GLN A 131 18.01 2.54 4.24
C GLN A 131 16.88 3.54 4.52
N ARG A 132 16.86 4.70 3.86
CA ARG A 132 15.76 5.67 4.01
C ARG A 132 14.44 5.10 3.53
N HIS A 133 14.44 4.27 2.48
CA HIS A 133 13.24 3.59 2.00
C HIS A 133 12.76 2.53 2.99
N LEU A 134 13.68 1.77 3.59
CA LEU A 134 13.35 0.78 4.62
C LEU A 134 12.71 1.44 5.85
N VAL A 135 13.30 2.52 6.35
CA VAL A 135 12.78 3.28 7.49
C VAL A 135 11.41 3.87 7.17
N LEU A 136 11.24 4.45 5.98
CA LEU A 136 9.95 5.01 5.60
C LEU A 136 8.88 3.92 5.44
N ALA A 137 9.22 2.77 4.85
CA ALA A 137 8.32 1.62 4.76
C ALA A 137 7.82 1.19 6.14
N HIS A 138 8.74 1.09 7.11
CA HIS A 138 8.39 0.76 8.48
C HIS A 138 7.46 1.78 9.15
N LEU A 139 7.62 3.07 8.84
CA LEU A 139 6.70 4.10 9.35
C LEU A 139 5.28 3.97 8.78
N PHE A 140 5.08 3.24 7.68
CA PHE A 140 3.76 2.88 7.15
C PHE A 140 3.26 1.50 7.61
N ASP A 141 4.03 0.74 8.42
CA ASP A 141 3.54 -0.48 9.06
C ASP A 141 2.55 -0.10 10.16
N LYS A 142 1.25 -0.12 9.85
CA LYS A 142 0.14 0.28 10.74
C LYS A 142 0.10 -0.58 12.02
N PRO A 143 0.62 -0.13 13.18
CA PRO A 143 0.83 -1.02 14.32
C PRO A 143 -0.47 -1.43 15.01
N CYS A 144 -1.51 -0.59 14.96
CA CYS A 144 -2.82 -0.90 15.55
C CYS A 144 -3.53 -2.08 14.87
N PHE A 145 -3.14 -2.41 13.64
CA PHE A 145 -3.68 -3.55 12.91
C PHE A 145 -2.70 -4.73 12.94
N LEU A 146 -1.44 -4.51 12.52
CA LEU A 146 -0.42 -5.56 12.49
C LEU A 146 -0.12 -6.12 13.90
N GLY A 147 -0.23 -5.29 14.94
CA GLY A 147 -0.06 -5.72 16.33
C GLY A 147 -1.12 -6.72 16.80
N LEU A 148 -2.37 -6.60 16.33
CA LEU A 148 -3.43 -7.59 16.63
C LEU A 148 -3.10 -8.95 16.02
N LEU A 149 -2.62 -8.94 14.78
CA LEU A 149 -2.18 -10.15 14.08
C LEU A 149 -0.92 -10.75 14.71
N ALA A 150 0.00 -9.91 15.19
CA ALA A 150 1.23 -10.34 15.86
C ALA A 150 0.94 -11.11 17.16
N VAL A 151 -0.13 -10.75 17.88
CA VAL A 151 -0.58 -11.48 19.07
C VAL A 151 -1.62 -12.58 18.75
N GLN A 152 -1.81 -12.89 17.46
CA GLN A 152 -2.74 -13.90 16.96
C GLN A 152 -4.19 -13.70 17.46
N ALA A 153 -4.63 -12.43 17.51
CA ALA A 153 -6.00 -12.08 17.83
C ALA A 153 -6.83 -11.97 16.55
N ASP A 154 -7.90 -12.77 16.44
CA ASP A 154 -8.95 -12.59 15.42
C ASP A 154 -9.84 -11.42 15.84
N SER A 155 -9.45 -10.22 15.41
CA SER A 155 -10.17 -8.97 15.69
C SER A 155 -10.30 -8.15 14.41
N LEU A 156 -10.68 -8.82 13.32
CA LEU A 156 -10.86 -8.19 12.00
C LEU A 156 -12.21 -7.46 11.85
N SER A 157 -13.20 -7.78 12.69
CA SER A 157 -14.53 -7.16 12.63
C SER A 157 -14.43 -5.63 12.70
N ASP A 158 -15.30 -4.97 11.93
CA ASP A 158 -15.38 -3.52 11.74
C ASP A 158 -14.20 -2.88 11.01
N PHE A 159 -13.16 -3.64 10.63
CA PHE A 159 -12.12 -3.13 9.73
C PHE A 159 -12.59 -3.14 8.27
N HIS A 160 -12.31 -2.03 7.57
CA HIS A 160 -12.43 -1.96 6.12
C HIS A 160 -11.42 -2.90 5.47
N ALA A 161 -11.88 -3.91 4.76
CA ALA A 161 -11.05 -5.02 4.30
C ALA A 161 -9.92 -4.55 3.37
N ASN A 162 -10.27 -3.84 2.29
CA ASN A 162 -9.30 -3.42 1.28
C ASN A 162 -8.31 -2.33 1.76
N THR A 163 -8.62 -1.61 2.84
CA THR A 163 -7.64 -0.73 3.51
C THR A 163 -6.53 -1.53 4.19
N HIS A 164 -6.86 -2.69 4.76
CA HIS A 164 -5.98 -3.43 5.65
C HIS A 164 -5.22 -4.57 4.98
N ILE A 165 -5.80 -5.25 3.97
CA ILE A 165 -5.10 -6.32 3.24
C ILE A 165 -3.76 -5.84 2.64
N PRO A 166 -3.67 -4.65 1.98
CA PRO A 166 -2.40 -4.15 1.46
C PRO A 166 -1.33 -3.91 2.53
N ILE A 167 -1.73 -3.60 3.76
CA ILE A 167 -0.79 -3.44 4.88
C ILE A 167 -0.15 -4.79 5.23
N VAL A 168 -0.92 -5.88 5.19
CA VAL A 168 -0.39 -7.24 5.38
C VAL A 168 0.57 -7.61 4.26
N VAL A 169 0.24 -7.29 3.00
CA VAL A 169 1.15 -7.49 1.86
C VAL A 169 2.49 -6.79 2.11
N GLY A 170 2.47 -5.54 2.56
CA GLY A 170 3.71 -4.83 2.88
C GLY A 170 4.45 -5.38 4.10
N GLY A 171 3.72 -5.86 5.09
CA GLY A 171 4.30 -6.62 6.20
C GLY A 171 5.04 -7.87 5.70
N GLN A 172 4.50 -8.55 4.71
CA GLN A 172 5.14 -9.71 4.13
C GLN A 172 6.38 -9.37 3.29
N MET A 173 6.31 -8.30 2.49
CA MET A 173 7.48 -7.76 1.78
C MET A 173 8.61 -7.40 2.76
N ARG A 174 8.28 -6.91 3.97
CA ARG A 174 9.27 -6.69 5.03
C ARG A 174 9.98 -7.99 5.42
N TYR A 175 9.25 -9.09 5.59
CA TYR A 175 9.88 -10.39 5.88
C TYR A 175 10.85 -10.78 4.76
N GLU A 176 10.48 -10.61 3.49
CA GLU A 176 11.36 -10.93 2.36
C GLU A 176 12.65 -10.09 2.37
N VAL A 177 12.56 -8.78 2.66
CA VAL A 177 13.73 -7.88 2.61
C VAL A 177 14.59 -7.88 3.86
N THR A 178 14.04 -8.26 5.02
CA THR A 178 14.75 -8.20 6.31
C THR A 178 14.99 -9.57 6.96
N GLY A 179 14.22 -10.59 6.59
CA GLY A 179 14.21 -11.89 7.23
C GLY A 179 13.49 -11.94 8.59
N ASP A 180 12.73 -10.90 8.97
CA ASP A 180 12.04 -10.79 10.27
C ASP A 180 10.87 -11.80 10.38
N PRO A 181 11.02 -12.93 11.12
CA PRO A 181 10.08 -14.04 11.09
C PRO A 181 8.70 -13.67 11.65
N LEU A 182 8.62 -12.65 12.51
CA LEU A 182 7.35 -12.16 13.05
C LEU A 182 6.39 -11.77 11.93
N TYR A 183 6.90 -11.16 10.85
CA TYR A 183 6.06 -10.69 9.75
C TYR A 183 5.57 -11.82 8.84
N LYS A 184 6.30 -12.94 8.79
CA LYS A 184 5.80 -14.18 8.18
C LYS A 184 4.67 -14.79 9.00
N GLU A 185 4.81 -14.81 10.32
CA GLU A 185 3.78 -15.30 11.24
C GLU A 185 2.51 -14.45 11.16
N ILE A 186 2.64 -13.12 11.13
CA ILE A 186 1.52 -12.18 10.92
C ILE A 186 0.75 -12.49 9.64
N ALA A 187 1.44 -12.61 8.50
CA ALA A 187 0.80 -12.86 7.21
C ALA A 187 0.12 -14.24 7.16
N THR A 188 0.76 -15.26 7.76
CA THR A 188 0.21 -16.62 7.83
C THR A 188 -1.04 -16.66 8.70
N PHE A 189 -0.98 -16.08 9.89
CA PHE A 189 -2.13 -15.98 10.78
C PHE A 189 -3.30 -15.22 10.14
N PHE A 190 -3.01 -14.08 9.50
CA PHE A 190 -4.03 -13.32 8.78
C PHE A 190 -4.75 -14.16 7.71
N MET A 191 -3.98 -14.90 6.90
CA MET A 191 -4.54 -15.77 5.87
C MET A 191 -5.42 -16.88 6.48
N ASP A 192 -4.96 -17.52 7.56
CA ASP A 192 -5.70 -18.56 8.26
C ASP A 192 -7.02 -18.02 8.85
N VAL A 193 -6.99 -16.84 9.46
CA VAL A 193 -8.19 -16.17 10.00
C VAL A 193 -9.18 -15.86 8.89
N VAL A 194 -8.75 -15.16 7.83
CA VAL A 194 -9.67 -14.76 6.74
C VAL A 194 -10.30 -16.00 6.10
N ASN A 195 -9.49 -17.00 5.74
CA ASN A 195 -9.97 -18.22 5.09
C ASN A 195 -10.91 -19.05 5.98
N SER A 196 -10.66 -19.11 7.29
CA SER A 196 -11.45 -19.96 8.20
C SER A 196 -12.73 -19.30 8.73
N SER A 197 -12.85 -17.97 8.61
CA SER A 197 -13.91 -17.24 9.32
C SER A 197 -14.50 -16.03 8.59
N HIS A 198 -13.87 -15.50 7.54
CA HIS A 198 -14.32 -14.29 6.84
C HIS A 198 -14.41 -14.46 5.31
N THR A 199 -14.33 -15.69 4.78
CA THR A 199 -14.37 -15.96 3.34
C THR A 199 -15.66 -16.69 2.92
N TYR A 200 -16.26 -16.24 1.83
CA TYR A 200 -17.38 -16.92 1.16
C TYR A 200 -16.88 -18.12 0.35
N ALA A 201 -17.78 -19.03 -0.04
CA ALA A 201 -17.42 -20.24 -0.79
C ALA A 201 -16.72 -19.98 -2.15
N THR A 202 -16.92 -18.78 -2.71
CA THR A 202 -16.30 -18.25 -3.94
C THR A 202 -14.87 -17.74 -3.75
N GLY A 203 -14.39 -17.63 -2.51
CA GLY A 203 -13.06 -17.11 -2.16
C GLY A 203 -13.02 -15.60 -1.89
N GLY A 204 -14.11 -14.86 -2.14
CA GLY A 204 -14.23 -13.46 -1.76
C GLY A 204 -14.46 -13.27 -0.27
N THR A 205 -14.29 -12.03 0.19
CA THR A 205 -14.47 -11.63 1.60
C THR A 205 -15.17 -10.27 1.68
N SER A 206 -15.57 -9.86 2.88
CA SER A 206 -16.23 -8.58 3.20
C SER A 206 -17.64 -8.41 2.63
N VAL A 207 -18.41 -7.54 3.29
CA VAL A 207 -19.68 -7.01 2.78
C VAL A 207 -19.73 -5.51 3.05
N SER A 208 -20.21 -4.76 2.07
CA SER A 208 -20.14 -3.29 2.02
C SER A 208 -18.73 -2.76 2.35
N GLU A 209 -17.69 -3.48 1.92
CA GLU A 209 -16.25 -3.18 2.11
C GLU A 209 -15.65 -3.50 3.50
N PHE A 210 -16.45 -3.98 4.46
CA PHE A 210 -16.01 -4.29 5.83
C PHE A 210 -16.05 -5.79 6.16
N TRP A 211 -15.17 -6.21 7.07
CA TRP A 211 -15.33 -7.48 7.78
C TRP A 211 -16.30 -7.31 8.95
N PHE A 212 -17.12 -8.33 9.20
CA PHE A 212 -18.07 -8.39 10.32
C PHE A 212 -17.71 -9.56 11.25
N ASP A 213 -18.64 -9.98 12.10
CA ASP A 213 -18.40 -11.06 13.05
C ASP A 213 -17.93 -12.35 12.35
N PRO A 214 -16.88 -13.01 12.89
CA PRO A 214 -16.33 -14.22 12.29
C PRO A 214 -17.37 -15.34 12.22
N LYS A 215 -17.40 -16.07 11.10
CA LYS A 215 -18.31 -17.20 10.84
C LYS A 215 -19.80 -16.84 10.85
N ARG A 216 -20.14 -15.55 10.70
CA ARG A 216 -21.52 -15.04 10.63
C ARG A 216 -21.88 -14.46 9.26
N LEU A 217 -21.09 -14.75 8.21
CA LEU A 217 -21.22 -14.13 6.88
C LEU A 217 -22.63 -14.22 6.27
N ALA A 218 -23.38 -15.29 6.55
CA ALA A 218 -24.73 -15.47 6.04
C ALA A 218 -25.74 -14.45 6.60
N GLU A 219 -25.47 -13.88 7.77
CA GLU A 219 -26.36 -12.92 8.44
C GLU A 219 -26.20 -11.50 7.91
N THR A 220 -25.06 -11.22 7.28
CA THR A 220 -24.70 -9.88 6.80
C THR A 220 -24.79 -9.76 5.29
N LEU A 221 -25.31 -10.78 4.57
CA LEU A 221 -25.41 -10.78 3.11
C LEU A 221 -26.25 -9.61 2.58
N THR A 222 -25.68 -8.84 1.64
CA THR A 222 -26.39 -7.75 0.93
C THR A 222 -26.23 -7.90 -0.58
N THR A 223 -26.52 -6.85 -1.35
CA THR A 223 -26.18 -6.77 -2.78
C THR A 223 -24.72 -6.37 -3.03
N GLU A 224 -23.97 -6.02 -1.99
CA GLU A 224 -22.61 -5.48 -2.04
C GLU A 224 -21.64 -6.39 -1.26
N ASN A 225 -21.54 -7.66 -1.63
CA ASN A 225 -20.54 -8.58 -1.04
C ASN A 225 -19.31 -8.69 -1.95
N GLU A 226 -18.19 -9.11 -1.39
CA GLU A 226 -17.02 -9.59 -2.16
C GLU A 226 -16.44 -8.54 -3.12
N GLU A 227 -16.10 -7.35 -2.59
CA GLU A 227 -15.41 -6.31 -3.36
C GLU A 227 -14.14 -6.90 -4.03
N SER A 228 -14.04 -6.78 -5.36
CA SER A 228 -13.00 -7.48 -6.13
C SER A 228 -11.56 -7.08 -5.76
N CYS A 229 -11.35 -5.87 -5.25
CA CYS A 229 -10.03 -5.43 -4.78
C CYS A 229 -9.54 -6.25 -3.59
N THR A 230 -10.45 -6.70 -2.71
CA THR A 230 -10.09 -7.58 -1.59
C THR A 230 -9.52 -8.89 -2.10
N THR A 231 -10.19 -9.55 -3.06
CA THR A 231 -9.72 -10.80 -3.67
C THR A 231 -8.36 -10.60 -4.37
N TYR A 232 -8.19 -9.51 -5.12
CA TYR A 232 -6.89 -9.19 -5.75
C TYR A 232 -5.76 -9.09 -4.71
N ASN A 233 -5.98 -8.36 -3.62
CA ASN A 233 -4.96 -8.18 -2.59
C ASN A 233 -4.75 -9.45 -1.75
N MET A 234 -5.78 -10.27 -1.51
CA MET A 234 -5.64 -11.58 -0.87
C MET A 234 -4.74 -12.50 -1.71
N LEU A 235 -4.88 -12.49 -3.04
CA LEU A 235 -3.99 -13.25 -3.92
C LEU A 235 -2.52 -12.78 -3.82
N LYS A 236 -2.26 -11.49 -3.59
CA LYS A 236 -0.90 -11.00 -3.32
C LYS A 236 -0.33 -11.57 -2.01
N VAL A 237 -1.14 -11.63 -0.95
CA VAL A 237 -0.73 -12.24 0.33
C VAL A 237 -0.38 -13.73 0.11
N ILE A 238 -1.23 -14.48 -0.59
CA ILE A 238 -1.03 -15.91 -0.85
C ILE A 238 0.27 -16.17 -1.64
N TYR A 239 0.50 -15.42 -2.72
CA TYR A 239 1.66 -15.63 -3.59
C TYR A 239 2.96 -15.59 -2.82
N ILE A 240 3.08 -14.68 -1.86
CA ILE A 240 4.30 -14.49 -1.11
C ILE A 240 4.46 -15.54 0.03
N ILE A 241 3.38 -16.21 0.48
CA ILE A 241 3.47 -17.22 1.58
C ILE A 241 4.02 -18.55 1.04
N ILE A 242 3.72 -18.85 -0.22
CA ILE A 242 3.98 -20.15 -0.84
C ILE A 242 5.42 -20.29 -1.36
N PHE A 243 6.11 -19.18 -1.60
CA PHE A 243 7.48 -19.13 -2.14
C PHE A 243 8.46 -18.50 -1.14
#